data_AF-A0A7J7HCJ7-F1
#
_entry.id   AF-A0A7J7HCJ7-F1
#
_cell.length_a   1.000
_cell.length_b   1.000
_cell.length_c   1.000
_cell.angle_alpha   90.00
_cell.angle_beta   90.00
_cell.angle_gamma   90.00
#
_symmetry.space_group_name_H-M   'P 1'
#
loop_
_entity.id
_entity.type
_entity.pdbx_description
1 polymer ?
#
loop_
_entity_poly.entity_id
_entity_poly.type
_entity_poly.pdbx_seq_one_letter_code
_entity_poly.pdbx_strand_id
1 'polypeptide(L)'
;MAANQSKIVEVLSTISARTIERDEQKAIDRDQKAADRRRRAEDREEQLKLLSMMNEREQRNEDHKIMSMDMTNLNPMQRAYYEDLQRQILFRTTNRLP
;
A
#
# COMPACT_ATOMS: atom_id res chain seq x y z
N MET A 1 -28.00 -30.33 -52.46
CA MET A 1 -27.96 -28.98 -51.86
C MET A 1 -28.13 -28.99 -50.33
N ALA A 2 -29.09 -29.74 -49.76
CA ALA A 2 -29.33 -29.78 -48.31
C ALA A 2 -28.13 -30.24 -47.43
N ALA A 3 -27.36 -31.25 -47.86
CA ALA A 3 -26.23 -31.78 -47.08
C ALA A 3 -25.08 -30.76 -46.88
N ASN A 4 -24.85 -29.88 -47.86
CA ASN A 4 -23.82 -28.83 -47.73
C ASN A 4 -24.25 -27.73 -46.75
N GLN A 5 -25.54 -27.36 -46.73
CA GLN A 5 -26.06 -26.40 -45.78
C GLN A 5 -25.97 -26.93 -44.34
N SER A 6 -26.29 -28.21 -44.12
CA SER A 6 -26.15 -28.86 -42.81
C SER A 6 -24.71 -28.81 -42.28
N LYS A 7 -23.72 -29.07 -43.14
CA LYS A 7 -22.30 -29.02 -42.78
C LYS A 7 -21.82 -27.62 -42.44
N ILE A 8 -22.32 -26.61 -43.16
CA ILE A 8 -22.00 -25.19 -42.87
C ILE A 8 -22.55 -24.80 -41.50
N VAL A 9 -23.79 -25.17 -41.18
CA VAL A 9 -24.42 -24.88 -39.87
C VAL A 9 -23.64 -25.53 -38.73
N GLU A 10 -23.24 -26.79 -38.88
CA GLU A 10 -22.46 -27.52 -37.87
C GLU A 10 -21.10 -26.86 -37.57
N VAL A 11 -20.38 -26.44 -38.62
CA VAL A 11 -19.11 -25.73 -38.49
C VAL A 11 -19.30 -24.37 -37.80
N LEU A 12 -20.33 -23.61 -38.18
CA LEU A 12 -20.62 -22.31 -37.56
C LEU A 12 -21.00 -22.46 -36.07
N SER A 13 -21.81 -23.45 -35.71
CA SER A 13 -22.14 -23.75 -34.31
C SER A 13 -20.89 -24.10 -33.50
N THR A 14 -19.97 -24.88 -34.08
CA THR A 14 -18.71 -25.24 -33.42
C THR A 14 -17.79 -24.02 -33.21
N ILE A 15 -17.70 -23.14 -34.21
CA ILE A 15 -16.92 -21.90 -34.10
C ILE A 15 -17.54 -20.97 -33.05
N SER A 16 -18.87 -20.86 -33.02
CA SER A 16 -19.59 -20.04 -32.04
C SER A 16 -19.35 -20.53 -30.62
N ALA A 17 -19.52 -21.84 -30.36
CA ALA A 17 -19.25 -22.44 -29.05
C ALA A 17 -17.81 -22.18 -28.56
N ARG A 18 -16.80 -22.44 -29.42
CA ARG A 18 -15.39 -22.17 -29.08
C ARG A 18 -15.08 -20.69 -28.83
N THR A 19 -15.85 -19.79 -29.43
CA THR A 19 -15.67 -18.35 -29.24
C THR A 19 -16.23 -17.93 -27.90
N ILE A 20 -17.41 -18.44 -27.53
CA ILE A 20 -18.04 -18.22 -26.22
C ILE A 20 -17.14 -18.76 -25.11
N GLU A 21 -16.69 -20.01 -25.20
CA GLU A 21 -15.78 -20.63 -24.21
C GLU A 21 -14.49 -19.80 -24.02
N ARG A 22 -13.92 -19.29 -25.12
CA ARG A 22 -12.71 -18.46 -25.06
C ARG A 22 -12.98 -17.13 -24.35
N ASP A 23 -14.12 -16.51 -24.61
CA ASP A 23 -14.47 -15.21 -24.03
C ASP A 23 -14.85 -15.36 -22.55
N GLU A 24 -15.49 -16.45 -22.16
CA GLU A 24 -15.72 -16.83 -20.76
C GLU A 24 -14.40 -17.03 -20.01
N GLN A 25 -13.47 -17.80 -20.58
CA GLN A 25 -12.15 -18.01 -19.98
C GLN A 25 -11.39 -16.68 -19.80
N LYS A 26 -11.44 -15.79 -20.80
CA LYS A 26 -10.83 -14.45 -20.68
C LYS A 26 -11.48 -13.60 -19.59
N ALA A 27 -12.79 -13.74 -19.35
CA ALA A 27 -13.45 -13.04 -18.26
C ALA A 27 -12.95 -13.55 -16.91
N ILE A 28 -12.87 -14.87 -16.73
CA ILE A 28 -12.34 -15.51 -15.52
C ILE A 28 -10.90 -15.07 -15.24
N ASP A 29 -10.03 -15.11 -16.26
CA ASP A 29 -8.62 -14.72 -16.11
C ASP A 29 -8.47 -13.25 -15.70
N ARG A 30 -9.34 -12.37 -16.22
CA ARG A 30 -9.35 -10.94 -15.84
C ARG A 30 -9.78 -10.76 -14.39
N ASP A 31 -10.81 -11.47 -13.95
CA ASP A 31 -11.31 -11.39 -12.58
C ASP A 31 -10.29 -11.91 -11.58
N GLN A 32 -9.64 -13.04 -11.87
CA GLN A 32 -8.54 -13.57 -11.05
C GLN A 32 -7.40 -12.56 -10.94
N LYS A 33 -6.98 -11.96 -12.07
CA LYS A 33 -5.93 -10.95 -12.09
C LYS A 33 -6.33 -9.69 -11.31
N ALA A 34 -7.60 -9.30 -11.35
CA ALA A 34 -8.10 -8.18 -10.58
C ALA A 34 -8.11 -8.48 -9.07
N ALA A 35 -8.54 -9.68 -8.68
CA ALA A 35 -8.52 -10.14 -7.29
C ALA A 35 -7.08 -10.20 -6.74
N ASP A 36 -6.13 -10.72 -7.52
CA ASP A 36 -4.71 -10.75 -7.13
C ASP A 36 -4.11 -9.37 -6.97
N ARG A 37 -4.48 -8.43 -7.85
CA ARG A 37 -4.05 -7.03 -7.72
C ARG A 37 -4.58 -6.38 -6.45
N ARG A 38 -5.85 -6.66 -6.08
CA ARG A 38 -6.44 -6.15 -4.84
C ARG A 38 -5.73 -6.69 -3.62
N ARG A 39 -5.52 -8.01 -3.54
CA ARG A 39 -4.78 -8.64 -2.43
C ARG A 39 -3.38 -8.04 -2.26
N ARG A 40 -2.63 -7.88 -3.35
CA ARG A 40 -1.30 -7.26 -3.30
C ARG A 40 -1.33 -5.78 -2.86
N ALA A 41 -2.40 -5.06 -3.20
CA ALA A 41 -2.56 -3.67 -2.77
C ALA A 41 -2.86 -3.60 -1.27
N GLU A 42 -3.75 -4.46 -0.77
CA GLU A 42 -4.06 -4.61 0.66
C GLU A 42 -2.82 -5.01 1.46
N ASP A 43 -2.08 -6.03 1.04
CA ASP A 43 -0.82 -6.45 1.68
C ASP A 43 0.18 -5.30 1.77
N ARG A 44 0.30 -4.51 0.69
CA ARG A 44 1.21 -3.37 0.65
C ARG A 44 0.74 -2.23 1.55
N GLU A 45 -0.55 -1.98 1.62
CA GLU A 45 -1.14 -0.99 2.52
C GLU A 45 -0.89 -1.36 3.98
N GLU A 46 -1.08 -2.63 4.35
CA GLU A 46 -0.78 -3.13 5.70
C GLU A 46 0.70 -2.99 6.05
N GLN A 47 1.60 -3.33 5.13
CA GLN A 47 3.05 -3.15 5.31
C GLN A 47 3.41 -1.67 5.50
N LEU A 48 2.84 -0.78 4.70
CA LEU A 48 3.08 0.66 4.82
C LEU A 48 2.55 1.22 6.14
N LYS A 49 1.37 0.75 6.58
CA LYS A 49 0.79 1.13 7.87
C LYS A 49 1.69 0.68 9.03
N LEU A 50 2.18 -0.55 8.98
CA LEU A 50 3.11 -1.06 10.00
C LEU A 50 4.40 -0.23 10.04
N LEU A 51 4.98 0.09 8.87
CA LEU A 51 6.17 0.92 8.78
C LEU A 51 5.92 2.34 9.33
N SER A 52 4.76 2.94 9.03
CA SER A 52 4.37 4.24 9.59
C SER A 52 4.29 4.18 11.11
N MET A 53 3.64 3.15 11.68
CA MET A 53 3.54 2.98 13.13
C MET A 53 4.91 2.79 13.78
N MET A 54 5.82 2.05 13.13
CA MET A 54 7.19 1.89 13.60
C MET A 54 7.95 3.21 13.59
N ASN A 55 7.90 3.96 12.47
CA ASN A 55 8.52 5.28 12.36
C ASN A 55 7.97 6.26 13.41
N GLU A 56 6.66 6.28 13.64
CA GLU A 56 6.06 7.13 14.67
C GLU A 56 6.47 6.74 16.09
N ARG A 57 6.65 5.45 16.35
CA ARG A 57 7.15 4.97 17.64
C ARG A 57 8.62 5.34 17.82
N GLU A 58 9.43 5.18 16.79
CA GLU A 58 10.86 5.53 16.81
C GLU A 58 11.06 7.03 16.99
N GLN A 59 10.35 7.86 16.23
CA GLN A 59 10.31 9.31 16.40
C GLN A 59 9.96 9.70 17.83
N ARG A 60 8.91 9.10 18.42
CA ARG A 60 8.54 9.38 19.83
C ARG A 60 9.63 8.99 20.82
N ASN A 61 10.33 7.89 20.57
CA ASN A 61 11.44 7.46 21.43
C ASN A 61 12.64 8.42 21.31
N GLU A 62 12.97 8.88 20.12
CA GLU A 62 14.01 9.89 19.89
C GLU A 62 13.65 11.22 20.54
N ASP A 63 12.43 11.70 20.32
CA ASP A 63 11.91 12.91 20.93
C ASP A 63 11.99 12.80 22.46
N HIS A 64 11.60 11.67 23.04
CA HIS A 64 11.72 11.43 24.48
C HIS A 64 13.18 11.48 24.96
N LYS A 65 14.12 10.85 24.24
CA LYS A 65 15.55 10.89 24.58
C LYS A 65 16.09 12.32 24.59
N ILE A 66 15.71 13.13 23.60
CA ILE A 66 16.10 14.54 23.49
C ILE A 66 15.49 15.35 24.63
N MET A 67 14.21 15.16 24.93
CA MET A 67 13.52 15.84 26.03
C MET A 67 14.07 15.46 27.41
N SER A 68 14.53 14.21 27.58
CA SER A 68 15.11 13.72 28.84
C SER A 68 16.62 13.93 28.96
N MET A 69 17.25 14.62 28.00
CA MET A 69 18.70 14.79 27.97
C MET A 69 19.15 15.73 29.10
N ASP A 70 20.14 15.29 29.87
CA ASP A 70 20.78 16.15 30.86
C ASP A 70 21.73 17.13 30.17
N MET A 71 21.43 18.42 30.30
CA MET A 71 22.11 19.52 29.63
C MET A 71 23.29 20.08 30.44
N THR A 72 23.51 19.60 31.67
CA THR A 72 24.48 20.17 32.61
C THR A 72 25.94 19.97 32.17
N ASN A 73 26.22 18.85 31.52
CA ASN A 73 27.57 18.48 31.07
C ASN A 73 27.86 18.83 29.60
N LEU A 74 26.94 19.50 28.91
CA LEU A 74 27.09 19.88 27.51
C LEU A 74 27.83 21.21 27.37
N ASN A 75 28.61 21.36 26.29
CA ASN A 75 29.20 22.65 25.97
C ASN A 75 28.12 23.64 25.48
N PRO A 76 28.39 24.97 25.50
CA PRO A 76 27.39 25.98 25.16
C PRO A 76 26.74 25.81 23.78
N MET A 77 27.49 25.36 22.77
CA MET A 77 26.95 25.13 21.42
C MET A 77 26.02 23.92 21.36
N GLN A 78 26.42 22.81 21.98
CA GLN A 78 25.60 21.61 22.09
C GLN A 78 24.34 21.89 22.89
N ARG A 79 24.47 22.66 23.96
CA ARG A 79 23.34 23.07 24.79
C ARG A 79 22.30 23.85 23.99
N ALA A 80 22.72 24.89 23.27
CA ALA A 80 21.83 25.66 22.42
C ALA A 80 21.14 24.78 21.35
N TYR A 81 21.90 23.87 20.73
CA TYR A 81 21.37 22.94 19.72
C TYR A 81 20.24 22.04 20.27
N TYR A 82 20.47 21.38 21.41
CA TYR A 82 19.45 20.49 21.98
C TYR A 82 18.30 21.26 22.63
N GLU A 83 18.53 22.47 23.16
CA GLU A 83 17.45 23.36 23.62
C GLU A 83 16.52 23.75 22.46
N ASP A 84 17.07 24.06 21.28
CA ASP A 84 16.28 24.34 20.08
C ASP A 84 15.50 23.11 19.60
N LEU A 85 16.10 21.91 19.65
CA LEU A 85 15.39 20.67 19.33
C LEU A 85 14.24 20.40 20.30
N GLN A 86 14.46 20.57 21.62
CA GLN A 86 13.40 20.42 22.63
C GLN A 86 12.25 21.40 22.36
N ARG A 87 12.54 22.66 22.01
CA ARG A 87 11.52 23.65 21.62
C ARG A 87 10.73 23.21 20.39
N GLN A 88 11.40 22.70 19.36
CA GLN A 88 10.74 22.20 18.14
C GLN A 88 9.84 21.01 18.43
N ILE A 89 10.27 20.07 19.28
CA ILE A 89 9.47 18.92 19.71
C ILE A 89 8.23 19.40 20.45
N LEU A 90 8.38 20.29 21.42
CA LEU A 90 7.25 20.87 22.16
C LEU A 90 6.26 21.61 21.25
N PHE A 91 6.75 22.36 20.26
CA PHE A 91 5.89 23.03 19.29
C PHE A 91 5.12 22.03 18.41
N ARG A 92 5.77 20.95 17.97
CA ARG A 92 5.11 19.89 17.18
C ARG A 92 4.04 19.14 17.98
N THR A 93 4.28 18.86 19.27
CA THR A 93 3.32 18.14 20.11
C THR A 93 2.12 19.01 20.49
N THR A 94 2.35 20.30 20.77
CA THR A 94 1.27 21.24 21.12
C THR A 94 0.34 21.54 19.94
N ASN A 95 0.85 21.64 18.72
CA ASN A 95 0.03 21.85 17.51
C ASN A 95 -0.63 20.58 16.96
N ARG A 96 -0.30 19.40 17.50
CA ARG A 96 -0.91 18.11 17.11
C ARG A 96 -2.07 17.69 18.01
N LEU A 97 -2.38 18.46 19.05
CA LEU A 97 -3.58 18.22 19.87
C LEU A 97 -4.83 18.61 19.04
N PRO A 98 -5.89 17.77 19.01
CA PRO A 98 -7.14 18.09 18.34
C PRO A 98 -7.87 19.28 19.00
#